data_AF-A0A963BMZ1-F1
#
_entry.id   AF-A0A963BMZ1-F1
#
_cell.length_a   1.000
_cell.length_b   1.000
_cell.length_c   1.000
_cell.angle_alpha   90.00
_cell.angle_beta   90.00
_cell.angle_gamma   90.00
#
_symmetry.space_group_name_H-M   'P 1'
#
loop_
_entity.id
_entity.type
_entity.pdbx_description
1 polymer ?
#
loop_
_entity_poly.entity_id
_entity_poly.type
_entity_poly.pdbx_seq_one_letter_code
_entity_poly.pdbx_strand_id
1 'polypeptide(L)'
;VLVRAGHTEAGCDLVRLAGLTPAAVIVEILNEDGSMARRPDLELFAREHGLKIGTIADLIQYRVRHEKTVERVHDCLLPTEYGNFRMHAYQDCVDNELHLALVHGVVDADRPILVRVHMQNTLCDLFSTQHERCGWPLASAMQRIKQEGSGVIVVLRNHDSSREIIERMRGIQFKQKEEAPSSPGDNIKHLRTYGIGAQILCDLGVRKMRVMSAPTSLHGISGFNLEVTEYVGRD
;
A
#
# COMPACT_ATOMS: atom_id res chain seq x y z
N VAL A 1 7.51 -6.67 11.74
CA VAL A 1 6.92 -5.35 11.46
C VAL A 1 5.94 -5.33 10.30
N LEU A 2 6.08 -6.22 9.30
CA LEU A 2 5.17 -6.23 8.15
C LEU A 2 3.74 -6.68 8.49
N VAL A 3 3.58 -7.61 9.43
CA VAL A 3 2.25 -8.06 9.94
C VAL A 3 1.73 -7.16 11.05
N ARG A 4 2.57 -6.94 12.07
CA ARG A 4 2.29 -6.08 13.23
C ARG A 4 3.47 -5.14 13.46
N ALA A 5 3.17 -3.86 13.62
CA ALA A 5 4.16 -2.84 13.88
C ALA A 5 4.23 -2.49 15.37
N GLY A 6 4.90 -3.36 16.12
CA GLY A 6 5.29 -3.12 17.50
C GLY A 6 6.81 -3.12 17.67
N HIS A 7 7.26 -2.63 18.83
CA HIS A 7 8.67 -2.66 19.20
C HIS A 7 9.22 -4.09 19.29
N THR A 8 8.38 -5.04 19.70
CA THR A 8 8.74 -6.47 19.73
C THR A 8 9.12 -6.98 18.34
N GLU A 9 8.27 -6.77 17.33
CA GLU A 9 8.57 -7.22 15.97
C GLU A 9 9.72 -6.42 15.35
N ALA A 10 9.85 -5.13 15.68
CA ALA A 10 10.95 -4.30 15.20
C ALA A 10 12.31 -4.78 15.71
N GLY A 11 12.40 -5.17 16.97
CA GLY A 11 13.61 -5.75 17.57
C GLY A 11 14.05 -7.01 16.82
N CYS A 12 13.15 -7.99 16.68
CA CYS A 12 13.48 -9.24 15.99
C CYS A 12 13.84 -9.02 14.51
N ASP A 13 13.14 -8.12 13.82
CA ASP A 13 13.39 -7.84 12.41
C ASP A 13 14.72 -7.14 12.15
N LEU A 14 15.14 -6.21 13.01
CA LEU A 14 16.45 -5.56 12.89
C LEU A 14 17.59 -6.56 13.04
N VAL A 15 17.48 -7.46 14.01
CA VAL A 15 18.51 -8.48 14.25
C VAL A 15 18.57 -9.49 13.10
N ARG A 16 17.40 -9.86 12.54
CA ARG A 16 17.33 -10.68 11.32
C ARG A 16 18.01 -10.00 10.13
N LEU A 17 17.80 -8.70 9.92
CA LEU A 17 18.45 -7.94 8.84
C LEU A 17 19.97 -7.86 9.02
N ALA A 18 20.47 -7.97 10.25
CA ALA A 18 21.90 -8.08 10.55
C ALA A 18 22.48 -9.49 10.33
N GLY A 19 21.68 -10.46 9.89
CA GLY A 19 22.11 -11.85 9.68
C GLY A 19 22.30 -12.66 10.96
N LEU A 20 21.71 -12.21 12.08
CA LEU A 20 21.79 -12.87 13.38
C LEU A 20 20.49 -13.60 13.72
N THR A 21 20.52 -14.41 14.78
CA THR A 21 19.31 -15.04 15.35
C THR A 21 18.27 -13.97 15.68
N PRO A 22 17.02 -14.02 15.17
CA PRO A 22 15.99 -13.00 15.39
C PRO A 22 15.49 -12.89 16.85
N ALA A 23 16.36 -12.46 17.76
CA ALA A 23 16.11 -12.28 19.18
C ALA A 23 16.68 -10.93 19.62
N ALA A 24 15.88 -10.14 20.33
CA ALA A 24 16.26 -8.80 20.78
C ALA A 24 15.85 -8.57 22.23
N VAL A 25 16.63 -7.75 22.94
CA VAL A 25 16.27 -7.18 24.23
C VAL A 25 15.86 -5.74 24.01
N ILE A 26 14.70 -5.37 24.51
CA ILE A 26 14.16 -4.02 24.40
C ILE A 26 13.76 -3.51 25.78
N VAL A 27 13.89 -2.21 26.00
CA VAL A 27 13.43 -1.49 27.20
C VAL A 27 13.01 -0.08 26.78
N GLU A 28 11.93 0.43 27.37
CA GLU A 28 11.53 1.82 27.17
C GLU A 28 12.50 2.80 27.86
N ILE A 29 12.76 3.93 27.21
CA ILE A 29 13.59 5.01 27.76
C ILE A 29 12.67 6.01 28.46
N LEU A 30 12.99 6.29 29.72
CA LEU A 30 12.33 7.30 30.55
C LEU A 30 13.21 8.54 30.68
N ASN A 31 12.58 9.70 30.83
CA ASN A 31 13.23 10.92 31.27
C ASN A 31 13.60 10.81 32.77
N GLU A 32 14.48 11.67 33.27
CA GLU A 32 14.92 11.67 34.67
C GLU A 32 13.76 11.89 35.67
N ASP A 33 12.72 12.60 35.24
CA ASP A 33 11.49 12.84 36.02
C ASP A 33 10.53 11.62 36.05
N GLY A 34 10.91 10.51 35.40
CA GLY A 34 10.11 9.29 35.29
C GLY A 34 9.05 9.34 34.18
N SER A 35 8.93 10.43 33.43
CA SER A 35 8.03 10.51 32.27
C SER A 35 8.59 9.72 31.08
N MET A 36 7.71 9.32 30.14
CA MET A 36 8.13 8.64 28.92
C MET A 36 8.86 9.60 27.98
N ALA A 37 10.09 9.28 27.59
CA ALA A 37 10.85 10.08 26.64
C ALA A 37 10.14 10.17 25.28
N ARG A 38 10.04 11.38 24.73
CA ARG A 38 9.47 11.63 23.40
C ARG A 38 10.58 11.82 22.37
N ARG A 39 10.20 11.93 21.09
CA ARG A 39 11.17 12.01 19.99
C ARG A 39 12.29 13.05 20.19
N PRO A 40 12.02 14.30 20.63
CA PRO A 40 13.09 15.27 20.87
C PRO A 40 14.08 14.79 21.95
N ASP A 41 13.56 14.20 23.03
CA ASP A 41 14.37 13.66 24.13
C ASP A 41 15.22 12.48 23.65
N LEU A 42 14.63 11.56 22.87
CA LEU A 42 15.33 10.41 22.29
C LEU A 42 16.43 10.82 21.30
N GLU A 43 16.22 11.89 20.53
CA GLU A 43 17.25 12.43 19.61
C GLU A 43 18.44 13.05 20.37
N LEU A 44 18.19 13.64 21.54
CA LEU A 44 19.26 14.12 22.43
C LEU A 44 20.01 12.94 23.08
N PHE A 45 19.27 12.00 23.69
CA PHE A 45 19.81 10.80 24.31
C PHE A 45 20.66 9.97 23.34
N ALA A 46 20.19 9.78 22.11
CA ALA A 46 20.93 9.05 21.08
C ALA A 46 22.25 9.73 20.72
N ARG A 47 22.27 11.07 20.64
CA ARG A 47 23.52 11.83 20.38
C ARG A 47 24.50 11.73 21.53
N GLU A 48 24.02 11.86 22.77
CA GLU A 48 24.85 11.80 23.97
C GLU A 48 25.57 10.44 24.09
N HIS A 49 24.87 9.35 23.81
CA HIS A 49 25.42 7.99 23.93
C HIS A 49 25.97 7.40 22.62
N GLY A 50 26.02 8.17 21.53
CA GLY A 50 26.52 7.70 20.23
C GLY A 50 25.66 6.60 19.59
N LEU A 51 24.36 6.59 19.86
CA LEU A 51 23.39 5.63 19.34
C LEU A 51 22.72 6.15 18.05
N LYS A 52 22.28 5.23 17.20
CA LYS A 52 21.44 5.55 16.03
C LYS A 52 19.96 5.51 16.44
N ILE A 53 19.16 6.36 15.79
CA ILE A 53 17.70 6.39 15.96
C ILE A 53 17.02 6.11 14.61
N GLY A 54 15.87 5.45 14.64
CA GLY A 54 15.04 5.17 13.47
C GLY A 54 13.60 4.91 13.86
N THR A 55 12.69 4.90 12.88
CA THR A 55 11.27 4.64 13.13
C THR A 55 10.86 3.25 12.64
N ILE A 56 9.81 2.67 13.24
CA ILE A 56 9.22 1.43 12.74
C ILE A 56 8.68 1.63 11.31
N ALA A 57 8.17 2.82 11.00
CA ALA A 57 7.71 3.18 9.66
C ALA A 57 8.85 3.08 8.63
N ASP A 58 10.04 3.61 8.95
CA ASP A 58 11.22 3.51 8.08
C ASP A 58 11.69 2.07 7.93
N LEU A 59 11.64 1.26 8.99
CA LEU A 59 11.98 -0.16 8.92
C LEU A 59 11.01 -0.94 8.02
N ILE A 60 9.71 -0.63 8.08
CA ILE A 60 8.70 -1.21 7.19
C ILE A 60 8.99 -0.82 5.75
N GLN A 61 9.22 0.46 5.47
CA GLN A 61 9.58 0.92 4.12
C GLN A 61 10.86 0.25 3.62
N TYR A 62 11.88 0.13 4.46
CA TYR A 62 13.13 -0.54 4.12
C TYR A 62 12.90 -2.00 3.76
N ARG A 63 12.17 -2.76 4.59
CA ARG A 63 11.87 -4.17 4.32
C ARG A 63 11.05 -4.34 3.04
N VAL A 64 9.98 -3.57 2.88
CA VAL A 64 9.12 -3.67 1.69
C VAL A 64 9.88 -3.31 0.41
N ARG A 65 10.88 -2.43 0.48
CA ARG A 65 11.75 -2.08 -0.65
C ARG A 65 12.77 -3.17 -1.01
N HIS A 66 13.33 -3.85 -0.01
CA HIS A 66 14.48 -4.76 -0.21
C HIS A 66 14.11 -6.25 -0.16
N GLU A 67 12.92 -6.58 0.32
CA GLU A 67 12.41 -7.94 0.38
C GLU A 67 11.27 -8.10 -0.64
N LYS A 68 11.30 -9.19 -1.40
CA LYS A 68 10.18 -9.58 -2.25
C LYS A 68 9.09 -10.16 -1.34
N THR A 69 7.96 -9.47 -1.24
CA THR A 69 6.84 -9.87 -0.38
C THR A 69 5.65 -10.40 -1.18
N VAL A 70 5.67 -10.25 -2.50
CA VAL A 70 4.64 -10.80 -3.40
C VAL A 70 5.23 -11.64 -4.52
N GLU A 71 4.50 -12.68 -4.91
CA GLU A 71 4.88 -13.58 -5.99
C GLU A 71 3.74 -13.75 -7.00
N ARG A 72 4.04 -13.66 -8.29
CA ARG A 72 3.08 -13.94 -9.35
C ARG A 72 2.82 -15.45 -9.41
N VAL A 73 1.61 -15.89 -9.07
CA VAL A 73 1.26 -17.32 -8.96
C VAL A 73 0.45 -17.85 -10.14
N HIS A 74 -0.27 -16.97 -10.85
CA HIS A 74 -1.07 -17.38 -11.99
C HIS A 74 -1.36 -16.20 -12.92
N ASP A 75 -1.77 -16.50 -14.15
CA ASP A 75 -2.35 -15.51 -15.05
C ASP A 75 -3.37 -16.14 -16.00
N CYS A 76 -4.26 -15.32 -16.56
CA CYS A 76 -5.18 -15.74 -17.60
C CYS A 76 -5.61 -14.56 -18.49
N LEU A 77 -6.17 -14.84 -19.66
CA LEU A 77 -6.92 -13.84 -20.41
C LEU A 77 -8.32 -13.72 -19.80
N LEU A 78 -8.70 -12.52 -19.39
CA LEU A 78 -9.99 -12.22 -18.79
C LEU A 78 -10.84 -11.41 -19.78
N PRO A 79 -11.86 -12.03 -20.42
CA PRO A 79 -12.86 -11.29 -21.17
C PRO A 79 -13.78 -10.55 -20.18
N THR A 80 -14.00 -9.26 -20.43
CA THR A 80 -14.87 -8.40 -19.62
C THR A 80 -15.77 -7.57 -20.52
N GLU A 81 -16.80 -6.94 -19.96
CA GLU A 81 -17.66 -6.00 -20.70
C GLU A 81 -16.89 -4.78 -21.23
N TYR A 82 -15.71 -4.49 -20.66
CA TYR A 82 -14.83 -3.40 -21.06
C TYR A 82 -13.71 -3.88 -22.02
N GLY A 83 -13.77 -5.13 -22.46
CA GLY A 83 -12.79 -5.76 -23.35
C GLY A 83 -11.87 -6.75 -22.64
N ASN A 84 -10.87 -7.24 -23.37
CA ASN A 84 -9.95 -8.26 -22.88
C ASN A 84 -8.78 -7.65 -22.10
N PHE A 85 -8.51 -8.22 -20.92
CA PHE A 85 -7.37 -7.91 -20.09
C PHE A 85 -6.55 -9.17 -19.83
N ARG A 86 -5.22 -9.06 -19.73
CA ARG A 86 -4.42 -10.09 -19.09
C ARG A 86 -4.53 -9.89 -17.58
N MET A 87 -5.12 -10.85 -16.89
CA MET A 87 -5.19 -10.84 -15.44
C MET A 87 -4.03 -11.62 -14.86
N HIS A 88 -3.32 -11.02 -13.89
CA HIS A 88 -2.26 -11.65 -13.12
C HIS A 88 -2.69 -11.76 -11.66
N ALA A 89 -2.40 -12.90 -11.03
CA ALA A 89 -2.65 -13.13 -9.61
C ALA A 89 -1.32 -13.12 -8.85
N TYR A 90 -1.28 -12.37 -7.75
CA TYR A 90 -0.11 -12.16 -6.90
C TYR A 90 -0.41 -12.61 -5.48
N GLN A 91 0.35 -13.58 -4.99
CA GLN A 91 0.24 -14.07 -3.62
C GLN A 91 1.16 -13.25 -2.71
N ASP A 92 0.60 -12.66 -1.65
CA ASP A 92 1.35 -12.03 -0.57
C ASP A 92 1.87 -13.12 0.38
N CYS A 93 3.18 -13.21 0.56
CA CYS A 93 3.83 -14.21 1.41
C CYS A 93 3.73 -13.88 2.92
N VAL A 94 3.30 -12.67 3.27
CA VAL A 94 3.23 -12.17 4.64
C VAL A 94 1.83 -12.31 5.21
N ASP A 95 0.78 -11.93 4.47
CA ASP A 95 -0.62 -12.08 4.92
C ASP A 95 -1.37 -13.24 4.26
N ASN A 96 -0.74 -13.93 3.30
CA ASN A 96 -1.39 -14.97 2.50
C ASN A 96 -2.60 -14.47 1.68
N GLU A 97 -2.62 -13.18 1.35
CA GLU A 97 -3.65 -12.53 0.53
C GLU A 97 -3.35 -12.64 -0.96
N LEU A 98 -4.42 -12.68 -1.78
CA LEU A 98 -4.31 -12.73 -3.23
C LEU A 98 -4.66 -11.38 -3.85
N HIS A 99 -3.67 -10.65 -4.33
CA HIS A 99 -3.87 -9.42 -5.11
C HIS A 99 -4.00 -9.74 -6.60
N LEU A 100 -4.67 -8.86 -7.33
CA LEU A 100 -4.88 -9.02 -8.77
C LEU A 100 -4.29 -7.83 -9.52
N ALA A 101 -3.85 -8.06 -10.76
CA ALA A 101 -3.54 -6.99 -11.68
C ALA A 101 -4.17 -7.25 -13.05
N LEU A 102 -4.79 -6.23 -13.63
CA LEU A 102 -5.35 -6.25 -14.97
C LEU A 102 -4.45 -5.41 -15.89
N VAL A 103 -3.97 -6.02 -16.96
CA VAL A 103 -3.12 -5.36 -17.95
C VAL A 103 -3.83 -5.32 -19.30
N HIS A 104 -3.85 -4.14 -19.90
CA HIS A 104 -4.27 -3.94 -21.28
C HIS A 104 -3.11 -3.40 -22.11
N GLY A 105 -2.99 -3.85 -23.35
CA GLY A 105 -1.90 -3.43 -24.25
C GLY A 105 -0.52 -3.93 -23.81
N VAL A 106 0.52 -3.22 -24.24
CA VAL A 106 1.93 -3.54 -23.95
C VAL A 106 2.47 -2.56 -22.93
N VAL A 107 3.06 -3.06 -21.85
CA VAL A 107 3.76 -2.24 -20.84
C VAL A 107 5.17 -1.97 -21.36
N ASP A 108 5.44 -0.71 -21.71
CA ASP A 108 6.75 -0.22 -22.13
C ASP A 108 7.36 0.60 -20.98
N ALA A 109 8.55 0.20 -20.53
CA ALA A 109 9.24 0.84 -19.41
C ALA A 109 9.70 2.27 -19.71
N ASP A 110 9.88 2.63 -20.99
CA ASP A 110 10.38 3.94 -21.39
C ASP A 110 9.27 4.99 -21.55
N ARG A 111 8.01 4.55 -21.60
CA ARG A 111 6.83 5.39 -21.79
C ARG A 111 5.97 5.46 -20.53
N PRO A 112 5.36 6.62 -20.21
CA PRO A 112 4.39 6.69 -19.12
C PRO A 112 3.17 5.81 -19.41
N ILE A 113 2.91 4.83 -18.54
CA ILE A 113 1.74 3.95 -18.62
C ILE A 113 0.63 4.46 -17.71
N LEU A 114 -0.62 4.37 -18.15
CA LEU A 114 -1.77 4.71 -17.31
C LEU A 114 -1.96 3.64 -16.24
N VAL A 115 -1.93 4.04 -14.97
CA VAL A 115 -1.98 3.13 -13.82
C VAL A 115 -3.08 3.51 -12.85
N ARG A 116 -3.80 2.51 -12.35
CA ARG A 116 -4.69 2.63 -11.20
C ARG A 116 -4.29 1.61 -10.14
N VAL A 117 -3.94 2.09 -8.94
CA VAL A 117 -3.89 1.22 -7.76
C VAL A 117 -5.23 1.36 -7.04
N HIS A 118 -6.02 0.30 -7.09
CA HIS A 118 -7.38 0.23 -6.57
C HIS A 118 -7.41 -0.56 -5.27
N MET A 119 -7.90 0.06 -4.21
CA MET A 119 -8.22 -0.63 -2.97
C MET A 119 -9.60 -1.25 -3.10
N GLN A 120 -9.71 -2.56 -2.92
CA GLN A 120 -11.00 -3.23 -2.98
C GLN A 120 -11.96 -2.63 -1.94
N ASN A 121 -13.18 -2.34 -2.39
CA ASN A 121 -14.25 -1.88 -1.53
C ASN A 121 -15.55 -2.56 -1.95
N THR A 122 -16.07 -3.43 -1.08
CA THR A 122 -17.24 -4.27 -1.38
C THR A 122 -18.46 -3.48 -1.84
N LEU A 123 -18.77 -2.36 -1.18
CA LEU A 123 -19.96 -1.57 -1.50
C LEU A 123 -19.81 -0.77 -2.79
N CYS A 124 -18.63 -0.23 -3.05
CA CYS A 124 -18.36 0.57 -4.24
C CYS A 124 -18.21 -0.33 -5.48
N ASP A 125 -17.50 -1.45 -5.35
CA ASP A 125 -17.14 -2.32 -6.46
C ASP A 125 -18.30 -3.23 -6.90
N LEU A 126 -19.12 -3.72 -5.96
CA LEU A 126 -20.26 -4.60 -6.30
C LEU A 126 -21.51 -3.82 -6.70
N PHE A 127 -21.80 -2.70 -6.03
CA PHE A 127 -23.07 -1.99 -6.20
C PHE A 127 -22.94 -0.65 -6.93
N SER A 128 -21.74 -0.30 -7.40
CA SER A 128 -21.48 1.01 -8.03
C SER A 128 -21.94 2.19 -7.17
N THR A 129 -21.79 2.05 -5.85
CA THR A 129 -22.26 3.03 -4.87
C THR A 129 -21.61 4.40 -5.13
N GLN A 130 -22.42 5.46 -5.16
CA GLN A 130 -21.91 6.82 -5.25
C GLN A 130 -21.70 7.39 -3.84
N HIS A 131 -20.45 7.32 -3.38
CA HIS A 131 -20.03 7.90 -2.11
C HIS A 131 -18.66 8.55 -2.29
N GLU A 132 -18.37 9.63 -1.55
CA GLU A 132 -17.12 10.40 -1.68
C GLU A 132 -15.87 9.51 -1.51
N ARG A 133 -15.97 8.45 -0.71
CA ARG A 133 -14.87 7.49 -0.45
C ARG A 133 -14.75 6.34 -1.46
N CYS A 134 -15.67 6.22 -2.43
CA CYS A 134 -15.55 5.21 -3.49
C CYS A 134 -14.46 5.55 -4.52
N GLY A 135 -13.88 6.75 -4.48
CA GLY A 135 -12.79 7.14 -5.37
C GLY A 135 -13.15 6.97 -6.85
N TRP A 136 -12.20 6.41 -7.62
CA TRP A 136 -12.48 5.95 -8.98
C TRP A 136 -13.14 4.57 -8.96
N PRO A 137 -14.34 4.41 -9.54
CA PRO A 137 -14.93 3.09 -9.73
C PRO A 137 -14.04 2.21 -10.60
N LEU A 138 -13.92 0.93 -10.24
CA LEU A 138 -13.12 -0.04 -10.99
C LEU A 138 -13.55 -0.12 -12.46
N ALA A 139 -14.86 -0.12 -12.71
CA ALA A 139 -15.45 -0.09 -14.06
C ALA A 139 -14.94 1.11 -14.90
N SER A 140 -14.95 2.31 -14.32
CA SER A 140 -14.48 3.53 -15.00
C SER A 140 -12.97 3.47 -15.27
N ALA A 141 -12.19 2.87 -14.36
CA ALA A 141 -10.76 2.66 -14.59
C ALA A 141 -10.48 1.69 -15.74
N MET A 142 -11.22 0.58 -15.80
CA MET A 142 -11.13 -0.40 -16.90
C MET A 142 -11.50 0.23 -18.24
N GLN A 143 -12.58 1.01 -18.29
CA GLN A 143 -13.00 1.73 -19.51
C GLN A 143 -11.94 2.73 -19.98
N ARG A 144 -11.39 3.54 -19.06
CA ARG A 144 -10.39 4.56 -19.40
C ARG A 144 -9.09 3.93 -19.91
N ILE A 145 -8.61 2.87 -19.26
CA ILE A 145 -7.43 2.12 -19.73
C ILE A 145 -7.69 1.49 -21.10
N LYS A 146 -8.91 1.02 -21.35
CA LYS A 146 -9.28 0.49 -22.66
C LYS A 146 -9.23 1.57 -23.74
N GLN A 147 -9.71 2.78 -23.44
CA GLN A 147 -9.68 3.92 -24.36
C GLN A 147 -8.26 4.41 -24.65
N GLU A 148 -7.37 4.40 -23.64
CA GLU A 148 -5.95 4.75 -23.80
C GLU A 148 -5.18 3.72 -24.65
N GLY A 149 -5.65 2.47 -24.70
CA GLY A 149 -5.05 1.37 -25.46
C GLY A 149 -3.94 0.62 -24.71
N SER A 150 -3.39 1.19 -23.64
CA SER A 150 -2.50 0.50 -22.72
C SER A 150 -2.64 1.00 -21.28
N GLY A 151 -2.57 0.09 -20.31
CA GLY A 151 -2.60 0.45 -18.90
C GLY A 151 -2.63 -0.73 -17.96
N VAL A 152 -2.46 -0.42 -16.66
CA VAL A 152 -2.43 -1.41 -15.58
C VAL A 152 -3.38 -0.99 -14.46
N ILE A 153 -4.22 -1.91 -14.01
CA ILE A 153 -4.98 -1.76 -12.76
C ILE A 153 -4.45 -2.79 -11.77
N VAL A 154 -3.92 -2.35 -10.64
CA VAL A 154 -3.62 -3.22 -9.51
C VAL A 154 -4.79 -3.18 -8.55
N VAL A 155 -5.42 -4.31 -8.30
CA VAL A 155 -6.48 -4.47 -7.30
C VAL A 155 -5.87 -5.07 -6.05
N LEU A 156 -5.63 -4.21 -5.06
CA LEU A 156 -5.16 -4.60 -3.75
C LEU A 156 -6.39 -5.03 -2.93
N ARG A 157 -6.51 -6.34 -2.75
CA ARG A 157 -7.48 -6.89 -1.80
C ARG A 157 -7.26 -6.30 -0.41
N ASN A 158 -8.37 -5.86 0.16
CA ASN A 158 -8.51 -5.52 1.54
C ASN A 158 -9.75 -6.28 2.02
N HIS A 159 -9.59 -7.17 3.00
CA HIS A 159 -10.74 -7.86 3.56
C HIS A 159 -11.56 -6.85 4.37
N ASP A 160 -12.64 -6.36 3.76
CA ASP A 160 -13.67 -5.65 4.51
C ASP A 160 -14.24 -6.63 5.54
N SER A 161 -13.93 -6.42 6.81
CA SER A 161 -14.58 -7.18 7.88
C SER A 161 -16.08 -6.87 7.89
N SER A 162 -16.91 -7.79 8.37
CA SER A 162 -18.35 -7.54 8.49
C SER A 162 -18.66 -6.25 9.26
N ARG A 163 -17.81 -5.92 10.24
CA ARG A 163 -17.91 -4.67 11.01
C ARG A 163 -17.64 -3.44 10.15
N GLU A 164 -16.58 -3.44 9.34
CA GLU A 164 -16.24 -2.31 8.46
C GLU A 164 -17.32 -2.07 7.41
N ILE A 165 -17.92 -3.13 6.86
CA ILE A 165 -19.06 -2.99 5.93
C ILE A 165 -20.23 -2.29 6.64
N ILE A 166 -20.59 -2.73 7.85
CA ILE A 166 -21.66 -2.13 8.65
C ILE A 166 -21.36 -0.66 8.98
N GLU A 167 -20.12 -0.34 9.35
CA GLU A 167 -19.69 1.04 9.64
C GLU A 167 -19.82 1.93 8.40
N ARG A 168 -19.41 1.47 7.22
CA ARG A 168 -19.61 2.21 5.96
C ARG A 168 -21.08 2.38 5.61
N MET A 169 -21.92 1.36 5.82
CA MET A 169 -23.37 1.46 5.63
C MET A 169 -23.99 2.53 6.53
N ARG A 170 -23.55 2.62 7.79
CA ARG A 170 -23.97 3.71 8.70
C ARG A 170 -23.50 5.07 8.19
N GLY A 171 -22.26 5.18 7.70
CA GLY A 171 -21.75 6.41 7.09
C GLY A 171 -22.62 6.92 5.95
N ILE A 172 -23.04 6.02 5.05
CA ILE A 172 -23.98 6.32 3.95
C ILE A 172 -25.34 6.78 4.50
N GLN A 173 -25.91 6.06 5.46
CA GLN A 173 -27.23 6.35 6.03
C GLN A 173 -27.27 7.72 6.72
N PHE A 174 -26.26 8.03 7.53
CA PHE A 174 -26.25 9.22 8.39
C PHE A 174 -25.52 10.42 7.76
N LYS A 175 -25.05 10.31 6.51
CA LYS A 175 -24.17 11.30 5.85
C LYS A 175 -23.03 11.77 6.76
N GLN A 176 -22.55 10.86 7.62
CA GLN A 176 -21.44 11.18 8.50
C GLN A 176 -20.20 11.24 7.63
N LYS A 177 -19.46 12.36 7.72
CA LYS A 177 -18.07 12.36 7.32
C LYS A 177 -17.35 11.44 8.28
N GLU A 178 -17.13 10.21 7.85
CA GLU A 178 -16.26 9.30 8.58
C GLU A 178 -14.89 9.96 8.69
N GLU A 179 -14.38 10.05 9.93
CA GLU A 179 -13.05 10.58 10.22
C GLU A 179 -11.99 9.82 9.41
N ALA A 180 -10.92 10.51 9.01
CA ALA A 180 -9.77 9.86 8.40
C ALA A 180 -9.23 8.79 9.37
N PRO A 181 -8.62 7.68 8.87
CA PRO A 181 -8.04 6.67 9.73
C PRO A 181 -7.14 7.31 10.78
N SER A 182 -7.61 7.29 12.03
CA SER A 182 -7.02 8.04 13.15
C SER A 182 -6.10 7.17 13.99
N SER A 183 -5.99 5.87 13.65
CA SER A 183 -5.13 4.95 14.37
C SER A 183 -3.74 4.82 13.73
N PRO A 184 -2.66 4.74 14.52
CA PRO A 184 -1.32 4.47 14.00
C PRO A 184 -1.22 3.16 13.19
N GLY A 185 -2.07 2.17 13.49
CA GLY A 185 -2.11 0.89 12.79
C GLY A 185 -2.61 0.99 11.35
N ASP A 186 -3.53 1.91 11.07
CA ASP A 186 -4.07 2.10 9.73
C ASP A 186 -3.03 2.71 8.79
N ASN A 187 -2.27 3.70 9.26
CA ASN A 187 -1.18 4.31 8.49
C ASN A 187 -0.11 3.29 8.10
N ILE A 188 0.16 2.31 8.97
CA ILE A 188 1.12 1.24 8.73
C ILE A 188 0.60 0.26 7.66
N LYS A 189 -0.67 -0.15 7.76
CA LYS A 189 -1.32 -0.93 6.70
C LYS A 189 -1.27 -0.20 5.36
N HIS A 190 -1.54 1.10 5.34
CA HIS A 190 -1.43 1.92 4.13
C HIS A 190 -0.01 1.88 3.52
N LEU A 191 1.04 2.12 4.32
CA LEU A 191 2.42 2.09 3.84
C LEU A 191 2.80 0.75 3.19
N ARG A 192 2.42 -0.37 3.83
CA ARG A 192 2.67 -1.71 3.29
C ARG A 192 1.89 -1.94 1.99
N THR A 193 0.60 -1.62 1.98
CA THR A 193 -0.28 -1.76 0.82
C THR A 193 0.25 -1.00 -0.40
N TYR A 194 0.76 0.22 -0.21
CA TYR A 194 1.42 0.96 -1.30
C TYR A 194 2.67 0.24 -1.83
N GLY A 195 3.47 -0.34 -0.93
CA GLY A 195 4.66 -1.08 -1.32
C GLY A 195 4.35 -2.40 -2.05
N ILE A 196 3.26 -3.08 -1.68
CA ILE A 196 2.75 -4.24 -2.44
C ILE A 196 2.37 -3.81 -3.86
N GLY A 197 1.58 -2.73 -3.98
CA GLY A 197 1.22 -2.18 -5.28
C GLY A 197 2.44 -1.82 -6.13
N ALA A 198 3.46 -1.23 -5.51
CA ALA A 198 4.72 -0.89 -6.16
C ALA A 198 5.49 -2.13 -6.63
N GLN A 199 5.61 -3.19 -5.82
CA GLN A 199 6.24 -4.45 -6.23
C GLN A 199 5.51 -5.11 -7.41
N ILE A 200 4.18 -5.11 -7.40
CA ILE A 200 3.38 -5.63 -8.52
C ILE A 200 3.64 -4.84 -9.79
N LEU A 201 3.63 -3.49 -9.72
CA LEU A 201 3.91 -2.64 -10.87
C LEU A 201 5.32 -2.85 -11.43
N CYS A 202 6.32 -3.00 -10.56
CA CYS A 202 7.70 -3.31 -10.97
C CYS A 202 7.80 -4.66 -11.67
N ASP A 203 7.15 -5.69 -11.13
CA ASP A 203 7.10 -7.03 -11.72
C ASP A 203 6.38 -7.05 -13.08
N LEU A 204 5.42 -6.16 -13.29
CA LEU A 204 4.75 -5.94 -14.57
C LEU A 204 5.59 -5.10 -15.56
N GLY A 205 6.76 -4.59 -15.14
CA GLY A 205 7.67 -3.80 -15.98
C GLY A 205 7.36 -2.31 -16.05
N VAL A 206 6.44 -1.80 -15.23
CA VAL A 206 6.14 -0.37 -15.15
C VAL A 206 7.34 0.36 -14.54
N ARG A 207 7.72 1.50 -15.13
CA ARG A 207 8.71 2.43 -14.56
C ARG A 207 8.17 3.85 -14.49
N LYS A 208 7.61 4.36 -15.60
CA LYS A 208 6.96 5.67 -15.64
C LYS A 208 5.45 5.48 -15.67
N MET A 209 4.72 6.25 -14.86
CA MET A 209 3.27 6.09 -14.76
C MET A 209 2.50 7.39 -14.60
N ARG A 210 1.32 7.40 -15.22
CA ARG A 210 0.26 8.40 -15.03
C ARG A 210 -0.78 7.78 -14.11
N VAL A 211 -0.94 8.31 -12.90
CA VAL A 211 -1.72 7.64 -11.86
C VAL A 211 -3.15 8.19 -11.82
N MET A 212 -4.12 7.30 -11.98
CA MET A 212 -5.55 7.62 -11.86
C MET A 212 -5.94 7.76 -10.38
N SER A 213 -5.66 8.92 -9.78
CA SER A 213 -5.90 9.22 -8.37
C SER A 213 -5.91 10.72 -8.12
N ALA A 214 -6.52 11.16 -7.02
CA ALA A 214 -6.21 12.47 -6.46
C ALA A 214 -4.70 12.55 -6.12
N PRO A 215 -4.07 13.73 -6.25
CA PRO A 215 -2.68 13.92 -5.84
C PRO A 215 -2.51 13.51 -4.39
N THR A 216 -1.60 12.57 -4.14
CA THR A 216 -1.27 12.12 -2.78
C THR A 216 0.23 12.05 -2.61
N SER A 217 0.69 12.19 -1.38
CA SER A 217 2.10 12.10 -1.09
C SER A 217 2.51 10.63 -1.01
N LEU A 218 2.96 10.09 -2.15
CA LEU A 218 3.36 8.69 -2.30
C LEU A 218 4.73 8.41 -1.66
N HIS A 219 4.81 8.54 -0.32
CA HIS A 219 6.01 8.28 0.48
C HIS A 219 6.50 6.81 0.47
N GLY A 220 5.89 5.93 -0.34
CA GLY A 220 6.26 4.51 -0.45
C GLY A 220 6.80 4.08 -1.81
N ILE A 221 6.80 4.95 -2.83
CA ILE A 221 7.10 4.56 -4.22
C ILE A 221 8.54 4.89 -4.64
N SER A 222 9.16 5.89 -4.00
CA SER A 222 10.53 6.35 -4.28
C SER A 222 11.59 5.24 -4.16
N GLY A 223 11.23 4.12 -3.52
CA GLY A 223 12.10 2.96 -3.37
C GLY A 223 12.12 1.97 -4.54
N PHE A 224 11.12 2.04 -5.42
CA PHE A 224 10.78 0.98 -6.37
C PHE A 224 11.16 1.31 -7.83
N ASN A 225 11.97 2.34 -8.07
CA ASN A 225 12.28 2.82 -9.43
C ASN A 225 11.02 3.14 -10.26
N LEU A 226 9.97 3.59 -9.58
CA LEU A 226 8.71 4.03 -10.16
C LEU A 226 8.64 5.55 -10.13
N GLU A 227 8.33 6.16 -11.26
CA GLU A 227 8.25 7.60 -11.46
C GLU A 227 6.80 7.98 -11.82
N VAL A 228 6.18 8.84 -11.00
CA VAL A 228 4.85 9.40 -11.30
C VAL A 228 5.02 10.65 -12.14
N THR A 229 4.60 10.60 -13.40
CA THR A 229 4.72 11.72 -14.33
C THR A 229 3.49 12.65 -14.29
N GLU A 230 2.33 12.12 -13.92
CA GLU A 230 1.07 12.86 -13.91
C GLU A 230 0.05 12.20 -12.96
N TYR A 231 -0.83 13.00 -12.37
CA TYR A 231 -2.06 12.51 -11.74
C TYR A 231 -3.25 12.82 -12.64
N VAL A 232 -4.01 11.78 -13.00
CA VAL A 232 -5.19 11.87 -13.85
C VAL A 232 -6.44 11.94 -12.98
N GLY A 233 -7.09 13.10 -12.98
CA GLY A 233 -8.35 13.35 -12.29
C GLY A 233 -9.55 12.71 -12.99
N ARG A 234 -10.66 12.61 -12.24
CA ARG A 234 -11.96 12.20 -12.79
C ARG A 234 -12.52 13.37 -13.60
N ASP A 235 -12.75 13.18 -14.89
CA ASP A 235 -13.44 14.14 -15.76
C ASP A 235 -14.89 14.36 -15.30
#